data_AF-A0A958CUI8-F1
#
_entry.id   AF-A0A958CUI8-F1
#
_cell.length_a   1.000
_cell.length_b   1.000
_cell.length_c   1.000
_cell.angle_alpha   90.00
_cell.angle_beta   90.00
_cell.angle_gamma   90.00
#
_symmetry.space_group_name_H-M   'P 1'
#
loop_
_entity.id
_entity.type
_entity.pdbx_description
1 polymer ?
#
loop_
_entity_poly.entity_id
_entity_poly.type
_entity_poly.pdbx_seq_one_letter_code
_entity_poly.pdbx_strand_id
1 'polypeptide(L)'
;MVEALAGDEWPAIRSDLLQQMEQSNSPNKIDVYLHEQMLVEAMAVIDRSFSSFYLERVIEAARTAYPDWGIDKCKRQAEGIMNAGQAKHYDRAAAWLSTARDIYRQHGREAEWQAYLAGLLDLHARKYKLVPMLRAIRSQ
;
A
#
# COMPACT_ATOMS: atom_id res chain seq x y z
N MET A 1 -15.09 16.29 14.88
CA MET A 1 -15.46 17.72 15.00
C MET A 1 -14.45 18.42 15.89
N VAL A 2 -13.35 18.88 15.28
CA VAL A 2 -12.39 19.81 15.90
C VAL A 2 -12.22 21.07 15.02
N GLU A 3 -12.93 21.15 13.90
CA GLU A 3 -12.78 22.20 12.89
C GLU A 3 -13.34 23.57 13.29
N ALA A 4 -13.92 23.74 14.49
CA ALA A 4 -14.64 24.95 14.85
C ALA A 4 -13.86 25.97 15.72
N LEU A 5 -12.59 25.73 16.08
CA LEU A 5 -11.90 26.60 17.05
C LEU A 5 -10.58 27.24 16.61
N ALA A 6 -10.02 26.91 15.44
CA ALA A 6 -8.64 27.30 15.14
C ALA A 6 -8.42 28.25 13.94
N GLY A 7 -9.47 28.74 13.27
CA GLY A 7 -9.39 29.83 12.28
C GLY A 7 -8.06 29.92 11.48
N ASP A 8 -7.44 31.10 11.46
CA ASP A 8 -6.17 31.38 10.77
C ASP A 8 -4.91 30.81 11.46
N GLU A 9 -5.01 30.30 12.70
CA GLU A 9 -3.90 29.73 13.47
C GLU A 9 -3.77 28.20 13.29
N TRP A 10 -4.74 27.58 12.62
CA TRP A 10 -4.79 26.14 12.37
C TRP A 10 -3.52 25.60 11.68
N PRO A 11 -2.89 26.28 10.69
CA PRO A 11 -1.66 25.79 10.08
C PRO A 11 -0.47 25.72 11.07
N ALA A 12 -0.38 26.67 12.01
CA ALA A 12 0.69 26.71 13.01
C ALA A 12 0.46 25.66 14.10
N ILE A 13 -0.77 25.58 14.61
CA ILE A 13 -1.17 24.56 15.60
C ILE A 13 -1.03 23.16 15.01
N ARG A 14 -1.41 22.96 13.75
CA ARG A 14 -1.21 21.70 13.02
C ARG A 14 0.27 21.35 12.93
N SER A 15 1.14 22.29 12.60
CA SER A 15 2.59 22.03 12.48
C SER A 15 3.21 21.59 13.81
N ASP A 16 2.89 22.28 14.90
CA ASP A 16 3.39 21.91 16.24
C ASP A 16 2.85 20.56 16.72
N LEU A 17 1.57 20.29 16.46
CA LEU A 17 0.91 19.04 16.85
C LEU A 17 1.47 17.86 16.02
N LEU A 18 1.75 18.08 14.74
CA LEU A 18 2.45 17.11 13.88
C LEU A 18 3.87 16.86 14.37
N GLN A 19 4.60 17.88 14.80
CA GLN A 19 5.97 17.74 15.30
C GLN A 19 6.01 16.95 16.63
N GLN A 20 5.07 17.21 17.54
CA GLN A 20 4.92 16.42 18.77
C GLN A 20 4.49 14.97 18.48
N MET A 21 3.69 14.80 17.42
CA MET A 21 3.33 13.48 16.95
C MET A 21 4.53 12.77 16.31
N GLU A 22 5.32 13.39 15.44
CA GLU A 22 6.53 12.74 14.89
C GLU A 22 7.50 12.25 15.97
N GLN A 23 7.59 12.96 17.10
CA GLN A 23 8.46 12.61 18.23
C GLN A 23 7.95 11.43 19.06
N SER A 24 6.64 11.23 19.14
CA SER A 24 6.12 10.03 19.80
C SER A 24 6.27 8.83 18.85
N ASN A 25 6.44 7.60 19.35
CA ASN A 25 6.56 6.41 18.50
C ASN A 25 5.23 5.62 18.41
N SER A 26 4.11 6.28 18.74
CA SER A 26 2.79 5.63 18.79
C SER A 26 2.28 5.26 17.39
N PRO A 27 1.87 4.00 17.15
CA PRO A 27 1.27 3.56 15.90
C PRO A 27 -0.09 4.21 15.59
N ASN A 28 -0.77 4.77 16.60
CA ASN A 28 -2.11 5.40 16.46
C ASN A 28 -2.11 6.69 15.61
N LYS A 29 -0.94 7.15 15.15
CA LYS A 29 -0.83 8.36 14.31
C LYS A 29 -1.29 8.18 12.90
N ILE A 30 -1.17 6.96 12.38
CA ILE A 30 -1.65 6.67 11.04
C ILE A 30 -3.16 6.87 10.98
N ASP A 31 -3.89 6.54 12.05
CA ASP A 31 -5.34 6.79 12.12
C ASP A 31 -5.68 8.28 12.05
N VAL A 32 -4.90 9.12 12.74
CA VAL A 32 -5.05 10.59 12.69
C VAL A 32 -4.70 11.12 11.30
N TYR A 33 -3.58 10.69 10.72
CA TYR A 33 -3.18 11.14 9.39
C TYR A 33 -4.19 10.76 8.31
N LEU A 34 -4.75 9.55 8.37
CA LEU A 34 -5.79 9.14 7.43
C LEU A 34 -7.10 9.91 7.62
N HIS A 35 -7.48 10.22 8.88
CA HIS A 35 -8.66 11.03 9.17
C HIS A 35 -8.51 12.47 8.62
N GLU A 36 -7.33 13.07 8.81
CA GLU A 36 -7.01 14.44 8.40
C GLU A 36 -6.53 14.54 6.92
N GLN A 37 -6.68 13.47 6.12
CA GLN A 37 -6.25 13.40 4.70
C GLN A 37 -4.77 13.69 4.46
N MET A 38 -3.92 13.41 5.46
CA MET A 38 -2.47 13.60 5.46
C MET A 38 -1.76 12.38 4.88
N LEU A 39 -1.98 12.15 3.58
CA LEU A 39 -1.53 10.92 2.91
C LEU A 39 -0.01 10.79 2.86
N VAL A 40 0.72 11.87 2.59
CA VAL A 40 2.19 11.85 2.46
C VAL A 40 2.84 11.48 3.78
N GLU A 41 2.33 12.01 4.89
CA GLU A 41 2.80 11.72 6.24
C GLU A 41 2.46 10.28 6.64
N ALA A 42 1.25 9.80 6.34
CA ALA A 42 0.89 8.40 6.54
C ALA A 42 1.79 7.44 5.75
N MET A 43 2.07 7.76 4.49
CA MET A 43 3.00 7.01 3.63
C MET A 43 4.41 7.01 4.20
N ALA A 44 4.90 8.15 4.69
CA ALA A 44 6.23 8.26 5.28
C ALA A 44 6.39 7.39 6.55
N VAL A 45 5.34 7.26 7.38
CA VAL A 45 5.37 6.34 8.52
C VAL A 45 5.50 4.88 8.07
N ILE A 46 4.76 4.48 7.04
CA ILE A 46 4.85 3.14 6.44
C ILE A 46 6.23 2.89 5.80
N ASP A 47 6.83 3.91 5.18
CA ASP A 47 8.15 3.79 4.58
C ASP A 47 9.24 3.57 5.63
N ARG A 48 9.08 4.16 6.82
CA ARG A 48 10.00 4.02 7.96
C ARG A 48 9.74 2.75 8.80
N SER A 49 8.53 2.21 8.76
CA SER A 49 8.10 1.09 9.61
C SER A 49 7.47 -0.03 8.80
N PHE A 50 8.00 -1.26 8.93
CA PHE A 50 7.46 -2.47 8.28
C PHE A 50 6.12 -2.96 8.87
N SER A 51 5.33 -2.10 9.53
CA SER A 51 4.06 -2.49 10.12
C SER A 51 3.03 -2.83 9.04
N SER A 52 2.86 -4.13 8.79
CA SER A 52 1.88 -4.68 7.85
C SER A 52 0.43 -4.36 8.22
N PHE A 53 0.15 -3.98 9.48
CA PHE A 53 -1.22 -3.79 9.96
C PHE A 53 -1.91 -2.58 9.33
N TYR A 54 -1.18 -1.47 9.17
CA TYR A 54 -1.73 -0.23 8.62
C TYR A 54 -1.54 -0.11 7.10
N LEU A 55 -0.69 -0.95 6.52
CA LEU A 55 -0.28 -0.85 5.12
C LEU A 55 -1.48 -0.88 4.15
N GLU A 56 -2.41 -1.83 4.31
CA GLU A 56 -3.58 -1.95 3.44
C GLU A 56 -4.45 -0.69 3.47
N ARG A 57 -4.67 -0.12 4.66
CA ARG A 57 -5.49 1.09 4.83
C ARG A 57 -4.84 2.32 4.20
N VAL A 58 -3.52 2.47 4.36
CA VAL A 58 -2.79 3.58 3.75
C VAL A 58 -2.76 3.44 2.22
N ILE A 59 -2.60 2.22 1.69
CA ILE A 59 -2.69 1.96 0.25
C ILE A 59 -4.08 2.33 -0.28
N GLU A 60 -5.15 1.90 0.39
CA GLU A 60 -6.52 2.21 -0.05
C GLU A 60 -6.77 3.73 -0.08
N ALA A 61 -6.30 4.46 0.92
CA ALA A 61 -6.43 5.92 0.95
C ALA A 61 -5.55 6.61 -0.12
N ALA A 62 -4.35 6.07 -0.37
CA ALA A 62 -3.39 6.66 -1.29
C ALA A 62 -3.63 6.30 -2.76
N ARG A 63 -4.38 5.23 -3.08
CA ARG A 63 -4.44 4.66 -4.44
C ARG A 63 -4.89 5.61 -5.54
N THR A 64 -5.69 6.64 -5.20
CA THR A 64 -6.16 7.64 -6.16
C THR A 64 -5.12 8.72 -6.42
N ALA A 65 -4.44 9.22 -5.39
CA ALA A 65 -3.51 10.34 -5.49
C ALA A 65 -2.05 9.92 -5.73
N TYR A 66 -1.66 8.74 -5.22
CA TYR A 66 -0.30 8.21 -5.24
C TYR A 66 -0.28 6.74 -5.71
N PRO A 67 -0.73 6.45 -6.95
CA PRO A 67 -0.86 5.08 -7.44
C PRO A 67 0.47 4.32 -7.46
N ASP A 68 1.56 4.96 -7.86
CA ASP A 68 2.88 4.31 -7.97
C ASP A 68 3.39 3.82 -6.61
N TRP A 69 3.16 4.61 -5.56
CA TRP A 69 3.53 4.20 -4.21
C TRP A 69 2.72 2.98 -3.76
N GLY A 70 1.40 2.99 -3.96
CA GLY A 70 0.55 1.86 -3.60
C GLY A 70 0.92 0.58 -4.37
N ILE A 71 1.17 0.71 -5.67
CA ILE A 71 1.63 -0.38 -6.54
C ILE A 71 2.97 -0.95 -6.04
N ASP A 72 3.97 -0.11 -5.79
CA ASP A 72 5.29 -0.54 -5.32
C ASP A 72 5.18 -1.30 -3.99
N LYS A 73 4.38 -0.82 -3.04
CA LYS A 73 4.16 -1.50 -1.76
C LYS A 73 3.51 -2.87 -1.92
N CYS A 74 2.45 -2.97 -2.70
CA CYS A 74 1.80 -4.24 -3.00
C CYS A 74 2.78 -5.23 -3.65
N LYS A 75 3.57 -4.77 -4.63
CA LYS A 75 4.56 -5.59 -5.31
C LYS A 75 5.62 -6.12 -4.34
N ARG A 76 6.22 -5.26 -3.52
CA ARG A 76 7.25 -5.66 -2.54
C ARG A 76 6.73 -6.70 -1.54
N GLN A 77 5.51 -6.54 -1.04
CA GLN A 77 4.90 -7.51 -0.13
C GLN A 77 4.68 -8.86 -0.81
N ALA A 78 4.11 -8.87 -2.01
CA ALA A 78 3.89 -10.09 -2.77
C ALA A 78 5.21 -10.80 -3.10
N GLU A 79 6.16 -10.07 -3.69
CA GLU A 79 7.46 -10.61 -4.10
C GLU A 79 8.25 -11.15 -2.90
N GLY A 80 8.23 -10.46 -1.75
CA GLY A 80 8.86 -10.95 -0.52
C GLY A 80 8.32 -12.32 -0.08
N ILE A 81 7.00 -12.50 -0.13
CA ILE A 81 6.35 -13.78 0.19
C ILE A 81 6.71 -14.87 -0.84
N MET A 82 6.67 -14.54 -2.13
CA MET A 82 6.96 -15.49 -3.21
C MET A 82 8.42 -15.96 -3.20
N ASN A 83 9.34 -15.03 -2.92
CA ASN A 83 10.78 -15.27 -2.81
C ASN A 83 11.12 -16.09 -1.56
N ALA A 84 10.43 -15.88 -0.44
CA ALA A 84 10.59 -16.70 0.76
C ALA A 84 10.16 -18.17 0.57
N GLY A 85 9.46 -18.51 -0.53
CA GLY A 85 9.10 -19.89 -0.87
C GLY A 85 8.05 -20.52 0.06
N GLN A 86 7.43 -19.73 0.93
CA GLN A 86 6.45 -20.21 1.90
C GLN A 86 5.08 -20.35 1.24
N ALA A 87 4.82 -21.51 0.65
CA ALA A 87 3.58 -21.75 -0.09
C ALA A 87 2.29 -21.49 0.71
N LYS A 88 2.33 -21.62 2.04
CA LYS A 88 1.23 -21.28 2.97
C LYS A 88 0.81 -19.81 2.95
N HIS A 89 1.63 -18.93 2.38
CA HIS A 89 1.38 -17.49 2.31
C HIS A 89 1.11 -17.00 0.88
N TYR A 90 1.10 -17.88 -0.13
CA TYR A 90 0.86 -17.45 -1.50
C TYR A 90 -0.51 -16.80 -1.72
N ASP A 91 -1.53 -17.17 -0.93
CA ASP A 91 -2.83 -16.48 -0.96
C ASP A 91 -2.69 -15.00 -0.57
N ARG A 92 -1.83 -14.70 0.42
CA ARG A 92 -1.53 -13.32 0.83
C ARG A 92 -0.77 -12.56 -0.26
N ALA A 93 0.15 -13.22 -0.96
CA ALA A 93 0.84 -12.62 -2.11
C ALA A 93 -0.13 -12.32 -3.26
N ALA A 94 -1.04 -13.25 -3.56
CA ALA A 94 -2.07 -13.06 -4.57
C ALA A 94 -3.01 -11.90 -4.21
N ALA A 95 -3.40 -11.76 -2.93
CA ALA A 95 -4.20 -10.64 -2.48
C ALA A 95 -3.52 -9.28 -2.73
N TRP A 96 -2.22 -9.15 -2.39
CA TRP A 96 -1.45 -7.94 -2.67
C TRP A 96 -1.38 -7.63 -4.17
N LEU A 97 -1.19 -8.65 -5.00
CA LEU A 97 -1.15 -8.48 -6.45
C LEU A 97 -2.51 -8.08 -7.04
N SER A 98 -3.62 -8.60 -6.50
CA SER A 98 -4.97 -8.16 -6.86
C SER A 98 -5.19 -6.68 -6.54
N THR A 99 -4.76 -6.22 -5.36
CA THR A 99 -4.80 -4.79 -5.01
C THR A 99 -3.97 -3.97 -5.99
N ALA A 100 -2.73 -4.38 -6.31
CA ALA A 100 -1.90 -3.67 -7.29
C ALA A 100 -2.59 -3.58 -8.66
N ARG A 101 -3.18 -4.67 -9.16
CA ARG A 101 -3.95 -4.69 -10.41
C ARG A 101 -5.08 -3.67 -10.37
N ASP A 102 -5.84 -3.62 -9.28
CA ASP A 102 -6.98 -2.72 -9.16
C ASP A 102 -6.53 -1.25 -9.21
N ILE A 103 -5.36 -0.92 -8.65
CA ILE A 103 -4.72 0.40 -8.79
C ILE A 103 -4.30 0.65 -10.25
N TYR A 104 -3.61 -0.28 -10.91
CA TYR A 104 -3.27 -0.14 -12.33
C TYR A 104 -4.52 0.11 -13.19
N ARG A 105 -5.60 -0.66 -12.96
CA ARG A 105 -6.86 -0.55 -13.70
C ARG A 105 -7.57 0.78 -13.45
N GLN A 106 -7.60 1.24 -12.19
CA GLN A 106 -8.17 2.54 -11.85
C GLN A 106 -7.51 3.68 -12.63
N HIS A 107 -6.24 3.54 -12.98
CA HIS A 107 -5.45 4.56 -13.69
C HIS A 107 -5.23 4.26 -15.19
N GLY A 108 -5.93 3.27 -15.77
CA GLY A 108 -5.84 2.93 -17.20
C GLY A 108 -4.47 2.37 -17.63
N ARG A 109 -3.76 1.72 -16.71
CA ARG A 109 -2.41 1.19 -16.90
C ARG A 109 -2.40 -0.34 -17.00
N GLU A 110 -3.41 -0.92 -17.63
CA GLU A 110 -3.56 -2.37 -17.76
C GLU A 110 -2.41 -3.01 -18.55
N ALA A 111 -1.87 -2.32 -19.56
CA ALA A 111 -0.74 -2.81 -20.33
C ALA A 111 0.51 -3.04 -19.46
N GLU A 112 0.79 -2.12 -18.53
CA GLU A 112 1.90 -2.26 -17.57
C GLU A 112 1.66 -3.41 -16.60
N TRP A 113 0.42 -3.54 -16.09
CA TRP A 113 0.04 -4.67 -15.25
C TRP A 113 0.26 -6.03 -15.95
N GLN A 114 -0.18 -6.15 -17.21
CA GLN A 114 -0.02 -7.39 -17.98
C GLN A 114 1.46 -7.73 -18.22
N ALA A 115 2.28 -6.73 -18.56
CA ALA A 115 3.72 -6.93 -18.72
C ALA A 115 4.40 -7.37 -17.41
N TYR A 116 4.05 -6.72 -16.30
CA TYR A 116 4.57 -7.09 -14.98
C TYR A 116 4.16 -8.51 -14.58
N LEU A 117 2.87 -8.87 -14.72
CA LEU A 117 2.38 -10.20 -14.37
C LEU A 117 2.99 -11.30 -15.25
N ALA A 118 3.22 -11.02 -16.53
CA ALA A 118 3.90 -11.95 -17.44
C ALA A 118 5.33 -12.23 -16.97
N GLY A 119 6.11 -11.19 -16.66
CA GLY A 119 7.48 -11.36 -16.12
C GLY A 119 7.49 -12.15 -14.80
N LEU A 120 6.48 -11.96 -13.97
CA LEU A 120 6.35 -12.66 -12.70
C LEU A 120 5.98 -14.15 -12.86
N LEU A 121 5.12 -14.46 -13.85
CA LEU A 121 4.81 -15.84 -14.25
C LEU A 121 6.03 -16.56 -14.80
N ASP A 122 6.86 -15.89 -15.59
CA ASP A 122 8.10 -16.46 -16.14
C ASP A 122 9.13 -16.72 -15.02
N LEU A 123 9.34 -15.75 -14.13
CA LEU A 123 10.26 -15.87 -12.99
C LEU A 123 9.87 -17.03 -12.04
N HIS A 124 8.58 -17.24 -11.84
CA HIS A 124 8.06 -18.22 -10.90
C HIS A 124 7.41 -19.45 -11.56
N ALA A 125 7.72 -19.71 -12.84
CA ALA A 125 7.08 -20.76 -13.65
C ALA A 125 7.12 -22.16 -13.00
N ARG A 126 8.16 -22.46 -12.21
CA ARG A 126 8.34 -23.76 -11.53
C ARG A 126 7.58 -23.88 -10.21
N LYS A 127 6.93 -22.81 -9.72
CA LYS A 127 6.14 -22.82 -8.48
C LYS A 127 4.68 -23.17 -8.80
N TYR A 128 4.42 -24.47 -8.96
CA TYR A 128 3.11 -25.01 -9.40
C TYR A 128 1.90 -24.60 -8.56
N LYS A 129 2.09 -24.24 -7.28
CA LYS A 129 1.00 -23.70 -6.43
C LYS A 129 0.74 -22.22 -6.68
N LEU A 130 1.76 -21.45 -7.03
CA LEU A 130 1.69 -20.01 -7.24
C LEU A 130 1.19 -19.66 -8.64
N VAL A 131 1.65 -20.37 -9.67
CA VAL A 131 1.30 -20.09 -11.07
C VAL A 131 -0.21 -20.07 -11.33
N PRO A 132 -1.03 -21.02 -10.83
CA PRO A 132 -2.48 -20.96 -10.99
C PRO A 132 -3.10 -19.72 -10.34
N MET A 133 -2.61 -19.31 -9.17
CA MET A 133 -3.09 -18.11 -8.47
C MET A 133 -2.80 -16.85 -9.28
N LEU A 134 -1.57 -16.72 -9.80
CA LEU A 134 -1.18 -15.59 -10.65
C LEU A 134 -1.99 -15.53 -11.95
N ARG A 135 -2.27 -16.69 -12.56
CA ARG A 135 -3.13 -16.77 -13.75
C ARG A 135 -4.57 -16.36 -13.47
N ALA A 136 -5.11 -16.69 -12.28
CA ALA A 136 -6.45 -16.30 -11.89
C ALA A 136 -6.61 -14.77 -11.81
N ILE A 137 -5.59 -14.07 -11.30
CA ILE A 137 -5.58 -12.58 -11.24
C ILE A 137 -5.60 -11.98 -12.65
N ARG A 138 -4.98 -12.65 -13.64
CA ARG A 138 -4.98 -12.20 -15.04
C ARG A 138 -6.37 -12.25 -15.70
N SER A 139 -7.19 -13.22 -15.31
CA SER A 139 -8.50 -13.51 -15.92
C SER A 139 -9.69 -12.78 -15.29
N GLN A 140 -9.43 -11.99 -14.24
CA GLN A 140 -10.42 -11.23 -13.47
C GLN A 140 -10.26 -9.73 -13.75
#